data_AF-A0A2I0NAM8-F1
#
_entry.id   AF-A0A2I0NAM8-F1
#
_cell.length_a   1.000
_cell.length_b   1.000
_cell.length_c   1.000
_cell.angle_alpha   90.00
_cell.angle_beta   90.00
_cell.angle_gamma   90.00
#
_symmetry.space_group_name_H-M   'P 1'
#
loop_
_entity.id
_entity.type
_entity.pdbx_description
1 polymer ?
#
loop_
_entity_poly.entity_id
_entity_poly.type
_entity_poly.pdbx_seq_one_letter_code
_entity_poly.pdbx_strand_id
1 'polypeptide(L)'
;MYDLFNLTIEYDEDLDAYAVIECLVDYSRFERVPEMYDDKIHGLKPVAKIGEHAFSDCFALCNIELPKSIKIIEDKAFYKCESLLTLEIPHGVTKIQCGVFNSCTKLTNVIIPNSVTEIDNNAFVSCINLTDIKIPSSVKKIHAYAFDDCTNLKNIEIPISIEEIHKDAFRGVPKEALGDYKEWLKFSAMRDFCLEK
;
A
#
# COMPACT_ATOMS: atom_id res chain seq x y z
N MET A 1 8.18 29.23 -4.19
CA MET A 1 8.52 28.68 -2.86
C MET A 1 7.23 28.06 -2.38
N TYR A 2 7.05 26.75 -2.61
CA TYR A 2 5.89 26.05 -2.06
C TYR A 2 6.25 25.76 -0.62
N ASP A 3 5.73 26.55 0.31
CA ASP A 3 5.75 26.15 1.70
C ASP A 3 4.94 24.85 1.80
N LEU A 4 5.62 23.76 2.11
CA LEU A 4 5.04 22.45 2.39
C LEU A 4 4.40 22.50 3.78
N PHE A 5 3.44 23.41 4.01
CA PHE A 5 2.85 23.66 5.34
C PHE A 5 2.25 22.41 6.00
N ASN A 6 2.02 21.36 5.22
CA ASN A 6 1.31 20.16 5.65
C ASN A 6 2.22 18.95 5.87
N LEU A 7 3.46 18.96 5.37
CA LEU A 7 4.35 17.79 5.45
C LEU A 7 5.56 18.10 6.33
N THR A 8 5.76 17.28 7.36
CA THR A 8 7.03 17.26 8.10
C THR A 8 7.99 16.33 7.35
N ILE A 9 9.13 16.88 6.91
CA ILE A 9 10.15 16.18 6.15
C ILE A 9 11.46 16.19 6.93
N GLU A 10 12.04 15.01 7.14
CA GLU A 10 13.32 14.83 7.85
C GLU A 10 14.37 14.18 6.97
N TYR A 11 15.64 14.49 7.25
CA TYR A 11 16.77 13.87 6.59
C TYR A 11 17.03 12.47 7.17
N ASP A 12 17.14 11.48 6.31
CA ASP A 12 17.47 10.09 6.64
C ASP A 12 18.94 9.85 6.26
N GLU A 13 19.80 9.73 7.27
CA GLU A 13 21.25 9.55 7.09
C GLU A 13 21.61 8.23 6.40
N ASP A 14 20.83 7.17 6.63
CA ASP A 14 21.09 5.83 6.07
C ASP A 14 20.76 5.78 4.56
N LEU A 15 19.75 6.53 4.14
CA LEU A 15 19.33 6.61 2.74
C LEU A 15 20.03 7.71 1.94
N ASP A 16 20.74 8.62 2.61
CA ASP A 16 21.25 9.87 2.02
C ASP A 16 20.13 10.64 1.27
N ALA A 17 18.94 10.68 1.87
CA ALA A 17 17.71 11.18 1.25
C ALA A 17 16.75 11.75 2.31
N TYR A 18 15.60 12.28 1.89
CA TYR A 18 14.58 12.78 2.80
C TYR A 18 13.38 11.84 2.94
N ALA A 19 12.73 11.91 4.08
CA ALA A 19 11.54 11.15 4.44
C ALA A 19 10.40 12.09 4.83
N VAL A 20 9.19 11.84 4.34
CA VAL A 20 7.99 12.43 4.94
C VAL A 20 7.69 11.63 6.19
N ILE A 21 7.70 12.27 7.36
CA ILE A 21 7.47 11.60 8.64
C ILE A 21 6.09 11.89 9.23
N GLU A 22 5.44 12.97 8.79
CA GLU A 22 4.13 13.37 9.30
C GLU A 22 3.41 14.24 8.26
N CYS A 23 2.09 14.11 8.24
CA CYS A 23 1.18 14.89 7.42
C CYS A 23 0.15 15.55 8.34
N LEU A 24 0.25 16.86 8.50
CA LEU A 24 -0.51 17.67 9.47
C LEU A 24 -1.92 18.06 8.99
N VAL A 25 -2.42 17.44 7.92
CA VAL A 25 -3.71 17.81 7.31
C VAL A 25 -4.85 16.88 7.73
N ASP A 26 -5.66 17.39 8.65
CA ASP A 26 -7.00 16.85 8.92
C ASP A 26 -8.02 17.21 7.81
N TYR A 27 -7.72 18.16 6.91
CA TYR A 27 -8.73 18.74 6.00
C TYR A 27 -8.35 18.77 4.51
N SER A 28 -7.10 18.49 4.14
CA SER A 28 -6.69 18.51 2.75
C SER A 28 -7.18 17.26 2.03
N ARG A 29 -7.88 17.46 0.91
CA ARG A 29 -8.34 16.37 0.04
C ARG A 29 -7.27 15.92 -0.95
N PHE A 30 -6.20 16.70 -1.11
CA PHE A 30 -5.16 16.45 -2.10
C PHE A 30 -3.80 16.81 -1.53
N GLU A 31 -2.87 15.87 -1.55
CA GLU A 31 -1.48 16.12 -1.17
C GLU A 31 -0.51 15.75 -2.27
N ARG A 32 0.63 16.43 -2.29
CA ARG A 32 1.73 16.13 -3.22
C ARG A 32 3.04 16.08 -2.46
N VAL A 33 3.65 14.91 -2.42
CA VAL A 33 4.98 14.74 -1.86
C VAL A 33 6.00 15.32 -2.86
N PRO A 34 6.89 16.22 -2.42
CA PRO A 34 7.87 16.83 -3.31
C PRO A 34 8.91 15.80 -3.74
N GLU A 35 9.36 15.85 -5.00
CA GLU A 35 10.39 14.92 -5.51
C GLU A 35 11.76 15.18 -4.87
N MET A 36 12.07 16.45 -4.59
CA MET A 36 13.31 16.90 -3.97
C MET A 36 12.98 17.83 -2.80
N TYR A 37 13.82 17.80 -1.77
CA TYR A 37 13.74 18.71 -0.63
C TYR A 37 15.14 19.25 -0.31
N ASP A 38 15.21 20.44 0.30
CA ASP A 38 16.46 21.12 0.64
C ASP A 38 16.27 21.87 1.96
N ASP A 39 16.73 21.28 3.06
CA ASP A 39 16.69 21.85 4.40
C ASP A 39 17.80 22.90 4.66
N LYS A 40 18.65 23.19 3.66
CA LYS A 40 19.84 24.06 3.75
C LYS A 40 20.98 23.56 4.64
N ILE A 41 20.87 22.36 5.19
CA ILE A 41 21.89 21.70 6.03
C ILE A 41 22.52 20.55 5.25
N HIS A 42 21.70 19.65 4.72
CA HIS A 42 22.12 18.45 3.96
C HIS A 42 22.04 18.69 2.44
N GLY A 43 21.49 19.82 2.02
CA GLY A 43 21.37 20.24 0.63
C GLY A 43 20.20 19.58 -0.10
N LEU A 44 20.12 19.84 -1.41
CA LEU A 44 19.04 19.36 -2.27
C LEU A 44 19.19 17.85 -2.53
N LYS A 45 18.27 17.05 -1.97
CA LYS A 45 18.24 15.59 -2.11
C LYS A 45 16.82 15.09 -2.40
N PRO A 46 16.67 13.87 -2.96
CA PRO A 46 15.35 13.33 -3.23
C PRO A 46 14.58 13.04 -1.94
N VAL A 47 13.25 13.16 -1.99
CA VAL A 47 12.38 12.51 -1.00
C VAL A 47 12.21 11.06 -1.45
N ALA A 48 12.76 10.14 -0.68
CA ALA A 48 12.84 8.72 -1.03
C ALA A 48 12.04 7.81 -0.09
N LYS A 49 11.48 8.35 0.99
CA LYS A 49 10.77 7.58 2.01
C LYS A 49 9.47 8.25 2.42
N ILE A 50 8.43 7.43 2.58
CA ILE A 50 7.25 7.76 3.39
C ILE A 50 7.41 6.98 4.70
N GLY A 51 7.57 7.69 5.79
CA GLY A 51 7.86 7.14 7.11
C GLY A 51 6.67 6.43 7.75
N GLU A 52 6.97 5.69 8.82
CA GLU A 52 5.97 4.98 9.60
C GLU A 52 4.86 5.96 10.03
N HIS A 53 3.61 5.58 9.82
CA HIS A 53 2.44 6.42 10.17
C HIS A 53 2.38 7.82 9.51
N ALA A 54 3.21 8.15 8.52
CA ALA A 54 3.33 9.51 8.01
C ALA A 54 2.00 10.15 7.53
N PHE A 55 1.08 9.38 6.97
CA PHE A 55 -0.28 9.80 6.59
C PHE A 55 -1.36 9.00 7.35
N SER A 56 -1.02 8.41 8.50
CA SER A 56 -1.98 7.72 9.36
C SER A 56 -3.11 8.67 9.75
N ASP A 57 -4.35 8.18 9.70
CA ASP A 57 -5.55 8.90 10.13
C ASP A 57 -5.82 10.21 9.34
N CYS A 58 -5.22 10.38 8.16
CA CYS A 58 -5.57 11.46 7.22
C CYS A 58 -6.96 11.22 6.58
N PHE A 59 -8.03 11.29 7.38
CA PHE A 59 -9.40 10.92 7.00
C PHE A 59 -9.95 11.71 5.80
N ALA A 60 -9.47 12.92 5.58
CA ALA A 60 -9.89 13.79 4.48
C ALA A 60 -9.09 13.58 3.19
N LEU A 61 -7.94 12.91 3.23
CA LEU A 61 -7.06 12.73 2.08
C LEU A 61 -7.76 11.87 1.01
N CYS A 62 -8.17 12.48 -0.10
CA CYS A 62 -8.82 11.77 -1.20
C CYS A 62 -7.84 11.31 -2.28
N ASN A 63 -6.77 12.06 -2.48
CA ASN A 63 -5.79 11.82 -3.52
C ASN A 63 -4.39 12.27 -3.04
N ILE A 64 -3.37 11.53 -3.42
CA ILE A 64 -1.98 11.87 -3.13
C ILE A 64 -1.10 11.58 -4.35
N GLU A 65 -0.26 12.54 -4.70
CA GLU A 65 0.80 12.36 -5.70
C GLU A 65 2.12 11.99 -5.01
N LEU A 66 2.57 10.76 -5.22
CA LEU A 66 3.88 10.28 -4.76
C LEU A 66 4.92 10.40 -5.88
N PRO A 67 6.12 10.97 -5.62
CA PRO A 67 7.16 11.09 -6.63
C PRO A 67 7.84 9.74 -6.90
N LYS A 68 8.41 9.61 -8.09
CA LYS A 68 9.13 8.38 -8.53
C LYS A 68 10.40 8.10 -7.72
N SER A 69 10.88 9.11 -6.99
CA SER A 69 12.03 9.02 -6.09
C SER A 69 11.75 8.11 -4.88
N ILE A 70 10.49 7.92 -4.48
CA ILE A 70 10.13 7.06 -3.35
C ILE A 70 10.59 5.62 -3.59
N LYS A 71 11.35 5.10 -2.62
CA LYS A 71 11.87 3.74 -2.53
C LYS A 71 11.22 2.94 -1.41
N ILE A 72 10.80 3.63 -0.35
CA ILE A 72 10.28 2.99 0.87
C ILE A 72 8.97 3.66 1.25
N ILE A 73 7.96 2.85 1.53
CA ILE A 73 6.72 3.24 2.21
C ILE A 73 6.64 2.36 3.44
N GLU A 74 6.80 2.97 4.60
CA GLU A 74 6.92 2.26 5.87
C GLU A 74 5.57 1.77 6.41
N ASP A 75 5.62 0.95 7.46
CA ASP A 75 4.46 0.38 8.15
C ASP A 75 3.39 1.45 8.41
N LYS A 76 2.14 1.11 8.08
CA LYS A 76 0.94 1.93 8.34
C LYS A 76 1.01 3.37 7.79
N ALA A 77 1.86 3.64 6.80
CA ALA A 77 2.02 4.97 6.21
C ALA A 77 0.70 5.63 5.79
N PHE A 78 -0.29 4.88 5.29
CA PHE A 78 -1.63 5.37 4.91
C PHE A 78 -2.75 4.73 5.74
N TYR A 79 -2.46 4.26 6.96
CA TYR A 79 -3.46 3.64 7.83
C TYR A 79 -4.65 4.59 8.03
N LYS A 80 -5.88 4.10 7.87
CA LYS A 80 -7.11 4.90 8.02
C LYS A 80 -7.18 6.17 7.18
N CYS A 81 -6.53 6.20 6.01
CA CYS A 81 -6.84 7.16 4.95
C CYS A 81 -8.21 6.83 4.30
N GLU A 82 -9.30 6.95 5.08
CA GLU A 82 -10.63 6.45 4.70
C GLU A 82 -11.22 7.12 3.46
N SER A 83 -10.76 8.32 3.10
CA SER A 83 -11.21 9.00 1.88
C SER A 83 -10.35 8.73 0.64
N LEU A 84 -9.22 8.05 0.76
CA LEU A 84 -8.27 7.85 -0.33
C LEU A 84 -8.92 6.99 -1.42
N LEU A 85 -9.00 7.52 -2.64
CA LEU A 85 -9.74 6.88 -3.74
C LEU A 85 -8.88 5.94 -4.57
N THR A 86 -7.67 6.39 -4.89
CA THR A 86 -6.72 5.68 -5.75
C THR A 86 -5.30 6.00 -5.35
N LEU A 87 -4.38 5.07 -5.56
CA LEU A 87 -2.94 5.32 -5.37
C LEU A 87 -2.10 4.49 -6.34
N GLU A 88 -1.09 5.12 -6.94
CA GLU A 88 -0.05 4.44 -7.71
C GLU A 88 1.20 4.30 -6.82
N ILE A 89 1.60 3.06 -6.54
CA ILE A 89 2.81 2.80 -5.76
C ILE A 89 4.03 3.07 -6.67
N PRO A 90 4.98 3.92 -6.24
CA PRO A 90 6.15 4.24 -7.05
C PRO A 90 7.00 3.01 -7.40
N HIS A 91 7.49 2.93 -8.65
CA HIS A 91 8.32 1.83 -9.17
C HIS A 91 9.62 1.54 -8.38
N GLY A 92 10.01 2.41 -7.44
CA GLY A 92 11.14 2.18 -6.56
C GLY A 92 10.82 1.29 -5.36
N VAL A 93 9.54 1.10 -5.03
CA VAL A 93 9.08 0.34 -3.86
C VAL A 93 9.16 -1.16 -4.13
N THR A 94 9.79 -1.89 -3.22
CA THR A 94 10.02 -3.35 -3.34
C THR A 94 9.13 -4.19 -2.44
N LYS A 95 8.53 -3.60 -1.41
CA LYS A 95 7.64 -4.28 -0.47
C LYS A 95 6.49 -3.35 -0.07
N ILE A 96 5.27 -3.89 -0.05
CA ILE A 96 4.13 -3.23 0.61
C ILE A 96 4.17 -3.68 2.06
N GLN A 97 4.55 -2.76 2.95
CA GLN A 97 4.79 -3.01 4.36
C GLN A 97 3.50 -3.25 5.17
N CYS A 98 3.65 -3.55 6.46
CA CYS A 98 2.55 -3.97 7.31
C CYS A 98 1.49 -2.88 7.41
N GLY A 99 0.25 -3.20 7.05
CA GLY A 99 -0.88 -2.30 7.24
C GLY A 99 -0.85 -0.99 6.44
N VAL A 100 -0.01 -0.85 5.40
CA VAL A 100 0.16 0.42 4.66
C VAL A 100 -1.17 1.05 4.26
N PHE A 101 -2.13 0.29 3.73
CA PHE A 101 -3.46 0.77 3.32
C PHE A 101 -4.59 0.20 4.20
N ASN A 102 -4.29 -0.24 5.41
CA ASN A 102 -5.31 -0.80 6.28
C ASN A 102 -6.36 0.28 6.61
N SER A 103 -7.64 -0.08 6.45
CA SER A 103 -8.81 0.77 6.65
C SER A 103 -8.91 1.95 5.67
N CYS A 104 -8.29 1.87 4.49
CA CYS A 104 -8.56 2.78 3.38
C CYS A 104 -9.90 2.45 2.71
N THR A 105 -11.01 2.71 3.41
CA THR A 105 -12.33 2.17 3.05
C THR A 105 -12.87 2.63 1.70
N LYS A 106 -12.52 3.82 1.20
CA LYS A 106 -12.91 4.30 -0.15
C LYS A 106 -11.90 3.96 -1.26
N LEU A 107 -10.84 3.22 -0.98
CA LEU A 107 -9.83 2.88 -1.97
C LEU A 107 -10.44 1.93 -3.00
N THR A 108 -10.53 2.39 -4.24
CA THR A 108 -11.16 1.64 -5.35
C THR A 108 -10.15 0.97 -6.26
N ASN A 109 -8.93 1.50 -6.34
CA ASN A 109 -7.87 0.98 -7.18
C ASN A 109 -6.49 1.30 -6.59
N VAL A 110 -5.58 0.33 -6.67
CA VAL A 110 -4.16 0.49 -6.33
C VAL A 110 -3.32 -0.13 -7.44
N ILE A 111 -2.42 0.68 -8.00
CA ILE A 111 -1.46 0.19 -9.00
C ILE A 111 -0.21 -0.27 -8.26
N ILE A 112 0.04 -1.59 -8.28
CA ILE A 112 1.24 -2.20 -7.72
C ILE A 112 2.28 -2.38 -8.84
N PRO A 113 3.48 -1.81 -8.75
CA PRO A 113 4.51 -1.96 -9.78
C PRO A 113 5.22 -3.32 -9.70
N ASN A 114 5.81 -3.75 -10.83
CA ASN A 114 6.60 -4.98 -10.94
C ASN A 114 7.90 -5.00 -10.10
N SER A 115 8.20 -3.91 -9.38
CA SER A 115 9.30 -3.87 -8.41
C SER A 115 8.92 -4.53 -7.08
N VAL A 116 7.63 -4.62 -6.77
CA VAL A 116 7.14 -5.20 -5.51
C VAL A 116 7.30 -6.72 -5.55
N THR A 117 7.96 -7.26 -4.53
CA THR A 117 8.20 -8.70 -4.35
C THR A 117 7.42 -9.31 -3.20
N GLU A 118 6.88 -8.49 -2.30
CA GLU A 118 6.19 -8.95 -1.08
C GLU A 118 5.06 -8.00 -0.68
N ILE A 119 3.94 -8.58 -0.25
CA ILE A 119 2.80 -7.89 0.37
C ILE A 119 2.67 -8.40 1.79
N ASP A 120 2.98 -7.55 2.77
CA ASP A 120 3.06 -7.93 4.17
C ASP A 120 1.68 -7.99 4.86
N ASN A 121 1.72 -8.37 6.14
CA ASN A 121 0.56 -8.57 6.97
C ASN A 121 -0.33 -7.33 6.95
N ASN A 122 -1.63 -7.57 6.87
CA ASN A 122 -2.65 -6.52 6.97
C ASN A 122 -2.61 -5.41 5.90
N ALA A 123 -1.81 -5.52 4.83
CA ALA A 123 -1.51 -4.41 3.91
C ALA A 123 -2.75 -3.66 3.37
N PHE A 124 -3.85 -4.36 3.08
CA PHE A 124 -5.09 -3.84 2.51
C PHE A 124 -6.33 -4.26 3.34
N VAL A 125 -6.19 -4.51 4.63
CA VAL A 125 -7.33 -4.90 5.49
C VAL A 125 -8.44 -3.85 5.40
N SER A 126 -9.69 -4.30 5.28
CA SER A 126 -10.88 -3.44 5.24
C SER A 126 -10.86 -2.37 4.13
N CYS A 127 -10.14 -2.61 3.03
CA CYS A 127 -10.30 -1.86 1.78
C CYS A 127 -11.62 -2.25 1.08
N ILE A 128 -12.74 -1.99 1.75
CA ILE A 128 -14.06 -2.52 1.38
C ILE A 128 -14.58 -2.05 0.02
N ASN A 129 -14.06 -0.97 -0.56
CA ASN A 129 -14.45 -0.50 -1.91
C ASN A 129 -13.46 -0.90 -3.01
N LEU A 130 -12.41 -1.65 -2.70
CA LEU A 130 -11.45 -2.12 -3.70
C LEU A 130 -12.15 -3.18 -4.56
N THR A 131 -12.33 -2.91 -5.86
CA THR A 131 -13.06 -3.81 -6.76
C THR A 131 -12.14 -4.70 -7.58
N ASP A 132 -10.97 -4.21 -7.94
CA ASP A 132 -10.05 -4.89 -8.83
C ASP A 132 -8.62 -4.69 -8.34
N ILE A 133 -7.84 -5.77 -8.29
CA ILE A 133 -6.42 -5.66 -8.02
C ILE A 133 -5.61 -6.67 -8.84
N LYS A 134 -4.56 -6.17 -9.48
CA LYS A 134 -3.58 -6.98 -10.19
C LYS A 134 -2.35 -7.15 -9.33
N ILE A 135 -2.05 -8.37 -8.92
CA ILE A 135 -0.81 -8.68 -8.20
C ILE A 135 0.29 -8.96 -9.23
N PRO A 136 1.39 -8.16 -9.26
CA PRO A 136 2.46 -8.34 -10.24
C PRO A 136 3.15 -9.70 -10.14
N SER A 137 3.68 -10.22 -11.26
CA SER A 137 4.39 -11.50 -11.31
C SER A 137 5.70 -11.52 -10.50
N SER A 138 6.19 -10.36 -10.10
CA SER A 138 7.33 -10.21 -9.18
C SER A 138 7.00 -10.57 -7.73
N VAL A 139 5.72 -10.49 -7.34
CA VAL A 139 5.29 -10.80 -5.97
C VAL A 139 5.45 -12.30 -5.71
N LYS A 140 6.22 -12.62 -4.67
CA LYS A 140 6.52 -13.97 -4.22
C LYS A 140 5.70 -14.38 -3.02
N LYS A 141 5.36 -13.43 -2.14
CA LYS A 141 4.69 -13.72 -0.87
C LYS A 141 3.53 -12.76 -0.62
N ILE A 142 2.41 -13.33 -0.17
CA ILE A 142 1.26 -12.61 0.38
C ILE A 142 1.05 -13.10 1.81
N HIS A 143 1.23 -12.20 2.76
CA HIS A 143 1.22 -12.51 4.19
C HIS A 143 -0.19 -12.54 4.78
N ALA A 144 -0.28 -12.87 6.07
CA ALA A 144 -1.57 -13.09 6.73
C ALA A 144 -2.43 -11.83 6.71
N TYR A 145 -3.73 -12.01 6.47
CA TYR A 145 -4.72 -10.93 6.43
C TYR A 145 -4.44 -9.80 5.42
N ALA A 146 -3.54 -9.99 4.45
CA ALA A 146 -3.14 -8.94 3.52
C ALA A 146 -4.31 -8.25 2.80
N PHE A 147 -5.38 -8.99 2.48
CA PHE A 147 -6.61 -8.51 1.85
C PHE A 147 -7.86 -8.85 2.66
N ASP A 148 -7.71 -8.99 3.98
CA ASP A 148 -8.82 -9.32 4.87
C ASP A 148 -9.96 -8.27 4.76
N ASP A 149 -11.20 -8.74 4.71
CA ASP A 149 -12.41 -7.92 4.57
C ASP A 149 -12.41 -6.99 3.33
N CYS A 150 -11.68 -7.32 2.26
CA CYS A 150 -11.88 -6.71 0.93
C CYS A 150 -13.17 -7.23 0.26
N THR A 151 -14.32 -6.93 0.87
CA THR A 151 -15.61 -7.56 0.59
C THR A 151 -16.24 -7.23 -0.78
N ASN A 152 -15.86 -6.11 -1.42
CA ASN A 152 -16.33 -5.77 -2.77
C ASN A 152 -15.33 -6.14 -3.88
N LEU A 153 -14.26 -6.88 -3.56
CA LEU A 153 -13.31 -7.32 -4.56
C LEU A 153 -14.02 -8.26 -5.54
N LYS A 154 -13.98 -7.91 -6.83
CA LYS A 154 -14.60 -8.65 -7.93
C LYS A 154 -13.59 -9.42 -8.73
N ASN A 155 -12.36 -8.92 -8.83
CA ASN A 155 -11.30 -9.57 -9.56
C ASN A 155 -9.97 -9.39 -8.81
N ILE A 156 -9.29 -10.50 -8.56
CA ILE A 156 -7.90 -10.51 -8.11
C ILE A 156 -7.06 -11.43 -9.00
N GLU A 157 -6.13 -10.83 -9.73
CA GLU A 157 -5.16 -11.57 -10.54
C GLU A 157 -3.96 -11.95 -9.67
N ILE A 158 -3.95 -13.17 -9.13
CA ILE A 158 -2.79 -13.73 -8.43
C ILE A 158 -1.81 -14.32 -9.47
N PRO A 159 -0.51 -14.01 -9.42
CA PRO A 159 0.44 -14.52 -10.39
C PRO A 159 0.77 -16.00 -10.15
N ILE A 160 0.92 -16.78 -11.21
CA ILE A 160 1.34 -18.20 -11.13
C ILE A 160 2.70 -18.40 -10.45
N SER A 161 3.53 -17.34 -10.44
CA SER A 161 4.86 -17.30 -9.83
C SER A 161 4.85 -17.10 -8.32
N ILE A 162 3.67 -16.96 -7.70
CA ILE A 162 3.52 -16.83 -6.25
C ILE A 162 4.07 -18.08 -5.54
N GLU A 163 4.86 -17.87 -4.50
CA GLU A 163 5.58 -18.92 -3.76
C GLU A 163 4.92 -19.21 -2.41
N GLU A 164 4.37 -18.19 -1.75
CA GLU A 164 3.71 -18.32 -0.45
C GLU A 164 2.43 -17.47 -0.36
N ILE A 165 1.36 -18.09 0.12
CA ILE A 165 0.13 -17.41 0.55
C ILE A 165 -0.16 -17.86 1.98
N HIS A 166 -0.15 -16.91 2.92
CA HIS A 166 -0.31 -17.19 4.34
C HIS A 166 -1.78 -17.23 4.76
N LYS A 167 -2.03 -17.72 5.97
CA LYS A 167 -3.37 -17.92 6.53
C LYS A 167 -4.20 -16.65 6.47
N ASP A 168 -5.47 -16.78 6.11
CA ASP A 168 -6.45 -15.69 6.11
C ASP A 168 -6.09 -14.49 5.20
N ALA A 169 -5.10 -14.63 4.31
CA ALA A 169 -4.66 -13.56 3.39
C ALA A 169 -5.82 -12.94 2.58
N PHE A 170 -6.85 -13.73 2.29
CA PHE A 170 -8.05 -13.32 1.55
C PHE A 170 -9.34 -13.52 2.35
N ARG A 171 -9.29 -13.62 3.68
CA ARG A 171 -10.50 -13.79 4.49
C ARG A 171 -11.50 -12.64 4.19
N GLY A 172 -12.78 -12.96 4.04
CA GLY A 172 -13.82 -11.98 3.67
C GLY A 172 -13.81 -11.53 2.19
N VAL A 173 -12.84 -11.94 1.38
CA VAL A 173 -12.88 -11.72 -0.09
C VAL A 173 -13.94 -12.62 -0.72
N PRO A 174 -14.74 -12.14 -1.69
CA PRO A 174 -15.65 -13.01 -2.45
C PRO A 174 -14.88 -14.10 -3.21
N LYS A 175 -15.29 -15.37 -3.07
CA LYS A 175 -14.60 -16.50 -3.70
C LYS A 175 -14.57 -16.38 -5.22
N GLU A 176 -15.60 -15.76 -5.81
CA GLU A 176 -15.72 -15.49 -7.23
C GLU A 176 -14.60 -14.57 -7.74
N ALA A 177 -14.01 -13.75 -6.87
CA ALA A 177 -12.95 -12.82 -7.24
C ALA A 177 -11.63 -13.51 -7.61
N LEU A 178 -11.40 -14.73 -7.12
CA LEU A 178 -10.17 -15.49 -7.33
C LEU A 178 -10.11 -16.22 -8.69
N GLY A 179 -11.15 -16.08 -9.52
CA GLY A 179 -11.23 -16.79 -10.80
C GLY A 179 -11.20 -18.32 -10.62
N ASP A 180 -10.39 -19.03 -11.42
CA ASP A 180 -10.19 -20.48 -11.24
C ASP A 180 -9.30 -20.77 -10.02
N TYR A 181 -9.91 -20.70 -8.84
CA TYR A 181 -9.22 -20.84 -7.56
C TYR A 181 -8.55 -22.22 -7.36
N LYS A 182 -8.83 -23.21 -8.22
CA LYS A 182 -8.24 -24.56 -8.14
C LYS A 182 -6.72 -24.52 -8.23
N GLU A 183 -6.18 -23.57 -9.00
CA GLU A 183 -4.73 -23.36 -9.12
C GLU A 183 -4.06 -23.02 -7.78
N TRP A 184 -4.83 -22.40 -6.88
CA TRP A 184 -4.33 -21.91 -5.59
C TRP A 184 -4.49 -22.92 -4.45
N LEU A 185 -5.25 -24.00 -4.63
CA LEU A 185 -5.46 -25.05 -3.61
C LEU A 185 -4.18 -25.81 -3.21
N LYS A 186 -3.06 -25.60 -3.92
CA LYS A 186 -1.73 -26.08 -3.49
C LYS A 186 -1.29 -25.43 -2.18
N PHE A 187 -1.77 -24.23 -1.87
CA PHE A 187 -1.52 -23.53 -0.61
C PHE A 187 -2.54 -23.96 0.44
N SER A 188 -2.08 -24.32 1.65
CA SER A 188 -3.00 -24.70 2.75
C SER A 188 -3.99 -23.58 3.08
N ALA A 189 -3.52 -22.34 3.15
CA ALA A 189 -4.35 -21.16 3.40
C ALA A 189 -5.51 -21.03 2.40
N MET A 190 -5.27 -21.34 1.12
CA MET A 190 -6.29 -21.27 0.08
C MET A 190 -7.27 -22.44 0.13
N ARG A 191 -6.86 -23.60 0.65
CA ARG A 191 -7.77 -24.72 0.89
C ARG A 191 -8.77 -24.37 1.98
N ASP A 192 -8.29 -23.85 3.11
CA ASP A 192 -9.14 -23.43 4.22
C ASP A 192 -10.14 -22.37 3.74
N PHE A 193 -9.64 -21.32 3.07
CA PHE A 193 -10.47 -20.25 2.53
C PHE A 193 -11.51 -20.73 1.48
N CYS A 194 -11.10 -21.48 0.45
CA CYS A 194 -12.00 -21.84 -0.65
C CYS A 194 -13.01 -22.94 -0.27
N LEU A 195 -12.66 -23.84 0.65
CA LEU A 195 -13.45 -25.05 0.97
C LEU A 195 -14.30 -24.92 2.23
N GLU A 196 -14.15 -23.86 3.03
CA GLU A 196 -15.07 -23.54 4.12
C GLU A 196 -16.48 -23.24 3.58
N LYS A 197 -17.50 -23.84 4.21
CA LYS A 197 -18.90 -23.81 3.79
C LYS A 197 -19.62 -22.54 4.22
#